data_AF-A0A8T4PZH5-F1
#
_entry.id   AF-A0A8T4PZH5-F1
#
_cell.length_a   1.000
_cell.length_b   1.000
_cell.length_c   1.000
_cell.angle_alpha   90.00
_cell.angle_beta   90.00
_cell.angle_gamma   90.00
#
_symmetry.space_group_name_H-M   'P 1'
#
loop_
_entity.id
_entity.type
_entity.pdbx_description
1 polymer ?
#
loop_
_entity_poly.entity_id
_entity_poly.type
_entity_poly.pdbx_seq_one_letter_code
_entity_poly.pdbx_strand_id
1 'polypeptide(L)' 'MALTYTTWVLLLAVLAIWETIWKGIALWKSARSKHLVWFVCIIIFNTIGILPIVYIYFFSKK' A
#
# COMPACT_ATOMS: atom_id res chain seq x y z
N MET A 1 27.00 -8.00 -16.31
CA MET A 1 26.17 -8.98 -15.58
C MET A 1 25.89 -8.57 -14.13
N ALA A 2 26.86 -8.01 -13.37
CA ALA A 2 26.62 -7.54 -12.00
C ALA A 2 25.80 -6.23 -11.89
N LEU A 3 26.01 -5.27 -12.79
CA LEU A 3 25.30 -3.98 -12.79
C LEU A 3 23.77 -4.10 -12.90
N THR A 4 23.27 -5.07 -13.67
CA THR A 4 21.82 -5.31 -13.82
C THR A 4 21.20 -5.83 -12.53
N TYR A 5 21.92 -6.62 -11.75
CA TYR A 5 21.42 -7.18 -10.49
C TYR A 5 21.21 -6.10 -9.44
N THR A 6 22.18 -5.20 -9.28
CA THR A 6 22.10 -4.06 -8.35
C THR A 6 20.93 -3.14 -8.71
N THR A 7 20.67 -2.89 -10.00
CA THR A 7 19.52 -2.07 -10.42
C THR A 7 18.18 -2.72 -10.08
N TRP A 8 18.03 -4.04 -10.26
CA TRP A 8 16.79 -4.74 -9.91
C TRP A 8 16.53 -4.75 -8.40
N VAL A 9 17.57 -4.92 -7.58
CA VAL A 9 17.46 -4.87 -6.12
C VAL A 9 17.02 -3.48 -5.63
N LEU A 10 17.59 -2.41 -6.20
CA LEU A 10 17.18 -1.05 -5.87
C LEU A 10 15.72 -0.77 -6.27
N LEU A 11 15.30 -1.24 -7.45
CA LEU A 11 13.92 -1.11 -7.93
C LEU A 11 12.92 -1.81 -7.00
N LEU A 12 13.24 -3.02 -6.57
CA LEU A 12 12.42 -3.78 -5.61
C LEU A 12 12.36 -3.10 -4.24
N ALA A 13 13.47 -2.53 -3.76
CA ALA A 13 13.49 -1.80 -2.49
C ALA A 13 12.59 -0.56 -2.53
N VAL A 14 12.63 0.22 -3.62
CA VAL A 14 11.76 1.39 -3.80
C VAL A 14 10.30 0.98 -3.87
N LEU A 15 9.98 -0.08 -4.62
CA LEU A 15 8.61 -0.61 -4.71
C LEU A 15 8.10 -1.10 -3.35
N ALA A 16 8.92 -1.81 -2.58
CA ALA A 16 8.55 -2.31 -1.26
C ALA A 16 8.27 -1.14 -0.28
N ILE A 17 9.09 -0.09 -0.29
CA ILE A 17 8.88 1.11 0.53
C ILE A 17 7.58 1.81 0.10
N TRP A 18 7.39 2.03 -1.20
CA TRP A 18 6.20 2.65 -1.76
C TRP A 18 4.93 1.92 -1.32
N GLU A 19 4.89 0.61 -1.53
CA GLU A 19 3.79 -0.25 -1.10
C GLU A 19 3.50 -0.15 0.39
N THR A 20 4.54 -0.24 1.21
CA THR A 20 4.40 -0.24 2.68
C THR A 20 3.84 1.08 3.18
N ILE A 21 4.25 2.20 2.59
CA ILE A 21 3.73 3.53 2.92
C ILE A 21 2.23 3.62 2.61
N TRP A 22 1.81 3.28 1.39
CA TRP A 22 0.39 3.34 1.01
C TRP A 22 -0.47 2.40 1.86
N LYS A 23 0.01 1.18 2.09
CA LYS A 23 -0.69 0.16 2.89
C LYS A 23 -0.82 0.61 4.35
N GLY A 24 0.22 1.20 4.92
CA GLY A 24 0.22 1.77 6.28
C GLY A 24 -0.75 2.95 6.44
N ILE A 25 -0.76 3.89 5.49
CA ILE A 25 -1.67 5.05 5.52
C ILE A 25 -3.14 4.61 5.45
N ALA A 26 -3.47 3.65 4.58
CA ALA A 26 -4.83 3.17 4.43
C ALA A 26 -5.29 2.31 5.63
N LEU A 27 -4.39 1.52 6.22
CA LEU A 27 -4.64 0.81 7.48
C LEU A 27 -4.92 1.79 8.63
N TRP A 28 -4.09 2.83 8.78
CA TRP A 28 -4.29 3.87 9.80
C TRP A 28 -5.65 4.56 9.63
N LYS A 29 -5.98 4.95 8.39
CA LYS A 29 -7.21 5.68 8.10
C LYS A 29 -8.46 4.79 8.24
N SER A 30 -8.41 3.52 7.82
CA SER A 30 -9.52 2.56 8.01
C SER A 30 -9.76 2.22 9.48
N ALA A 31 -8.70 2.08 10.28
CA ALA A 31 -8.81 1.90 11.72
C ALA A 31 -9.43 3.12 12.41
N ARG A 32 -8.99 4.34 12.07
CA ARG A 32 -9.52 5.59 12.64
C ARG A 32 -11.00 5.81 12.30
N SER A 33 -11.41 5.47 11.07
CA SER A 33 -12.78 5.66 10.58
C SER A 33 -13.72 4.50 10.90
N LYS A 34 -13.30 3.49 11.69
CA LYS A 34 -14.07 2.27 12.02
C LYS A 34 -14.53 1.47 10.78
N HIS A 35 -13.84 1.59 9.64
CA HIS A 35 -14.15 0.82 8.43
C HIS A 35 -13.46 -0.55 8.48
N LEU A 36 -13.97 -1.44 9.34
CA LEU A 36 -13.43 -2.79 9.57
C LEU A 36 -13.35 -3.62 8.27
N VAL A 37 -14.35 -3.50 7.39
CA VAL A 37 -14.36 -4.19 6.09
C VAL A 37 -13.14 -3.80 5.26
N TRP A 38 -12.85 -2.49 5.17
CA TRP A 38 -11.70 -1.99 4.42
C TRP A 38 -10.36 -2.35 5.07
N PHE A 39 -10.30 -2.35 6.40
CA PHE A 39 -9.12 -2.80 7.15
C PHE A 39 -8.77 -4.25 6.79
N VAL A 40 -9.77 -5.14 6.79
CA VAL A 40 -9.61 -6.56 6.42
C VAL A 40 -9.27 -6.72 4.95
N CYS A 41 -9.92 -5.97 4.04
CA CYS A 41 -9.59 -5.99 2.62
C CYS A 41 -8.14 -5.60 2.35
N ILE A 42 -7.61 -4.55 2.98
CA ILE A 42 -6.22 -4.08 2.78
C ILE A 42 -5.20 -5.10 3.30
N ILE A 43 -5.54 -5.88 4.32
CA ILE A 43 -4.67 -6.95 4.85
C ILE A 43 -4.66 -8.15 3.91
N ILE A 44 -5.83 -8.59 3.46
CA ILE A 44 -6.00 -9.79 2.63
C ILE A 44 -5.50 -9.55 1.19
N PHE A 45 -5.80 -8.38 0.62
CA PHE A 45 -5.43 -8.07 -0.76
C PHE A 45 -4.08 -7.35 -0.82
N ASN A 46 -3.08 -8.03 -1.36
CA ASN A 46 -1.73 -7.50 -1.56
C ASN A 46 -1.56 -6.90 -2.97
N THR A 47 -2.41 -5.94 -3.32
CA THR A 47 -2.54 -5.41 -4.69
C THR A 47 -1.56 -4.28 -5.03
N ILE A 48 -0.31 -4.34 -4.56
CA ILE A 48 0.73 -3.37 -4.95
C ILE A 48 0.35 -1.90 -4.64
N GLY A 49 -0.23 -1.64 -3.47
CA GLY A 49 -0.69 -0.29 -3.12
C GLY A 49 -1.92 0.25 -3.89
N ILE A 50 -2.50 -0.48 -4.86
CA ILE A 50 -3.67 0.01 -5.63
C ILE A 50 -4.92 0.14 -4.75
N LEU A 51 -5.23 -0.90 -3.97
CA LEU A 51 -6.39 -0.94 -3.09
C LEU A 51 -6.38 0.14 -2.00
N PRO A 52 -5.23 0.42 -1.33
CA PRO A 52 -5.17 1.54 -0.39
C PRO A 52 -5.30 2.91 -1.06
N ILE A 53 -4.80 3.11 -2.28
CA ILE A 53 -5.02 4.35 -3.06
C ILE A 53 -6.52 4.55 -3.35
N VAL A 54 -7.20 3.49 -3.81
CA VAL A 54 -8.65 3.53 -4.06
C VAL A 54 -9.41 3.84 -2.78
N TYR A 55 -9.07 3.20 -1.66
CA TYR A 55 -9.68 3.50 -0.36
C TYR A 55 -9.48 4.97 0.01
N ILE A 56 -8.25 5.50 -0.06
CA ILE A 56 -7.97 6.89 0.26
C ILE A 56 -8.78 7.83 -0.64
N TYR A 57 -8.86 7.60 -1.96
CA TYR A 57 -9.58 8.50 -2.86
C TYR A 57 -11.11 8.45 -2.65
N PHE A 58 -11.67 7.27 -2.42
CA PHE A 58 -13.11 7.08 -2.26
C PHE A 58 -13.62 7.48 -0.88
N PHE A 59 -12.83 7.21 0.17
CA PHE A 59 -13.18 7.50 1.57
C PHE A 59 -12.59 8.81 2.10
N SER A 60 -11.72 9.52 1.37
CA SER A 60 -11.26 10.85 1.79
C SER A 60 -12.30 11.95 1.58
N LYS A 61 -13.47 11.66 0.98
CA LYS A 61 -14.64 12.54 1.03
C LYS A 61 -15.51 12.22 2.24
N LYS A 62 -15.04 12.60 3.43
CA LYS A 62 -15.88 12.99 4.56
C LYS A 62 -15.21 14.14 5.29
#